data_AF-A0AAU1JW58-F1
#
_entry.id   AF-A0AAU1JW58-F1
#
_cell.length_a   1.000
_cell.length_b   1.000
_cell.length_c   1.000
_cell.angle_alpha   90.00
_cell.angle_beta   90.00
_cell.angle_gamma   90.00
#
_symmetry.space_group_name_H-M   'P 1'
#
loop_
_entity.id
_entity.type
_entity.pdbx_description
1 polymer ?
#
loop_
_entity_poly.entity_id
_entity_poly.type
_entity_poly.pdbx_seq_one_letter_code
_entity_poly.pdbx_strand_id
1 'polypeptide(L)'
;MTNPLEGLGGEGGFDLNAIMQQAQALQSQIVDAQEKLAETIVDGTVAGGAVTVKLTGTGELVGVEIKQGEFDGSNPDDLEDLGAVIVAAYREAKGKADELAGDAMGPLAGGLGGAPGGGEPPFKLGF
;
A
#
# COMPACT_ATOMS: atom_id res chain seq x y z
N MET A 1 58.40 -8.48 4.13
CA MET A 1 57.37 -7.51 3.70
C MET A 1 56.05 -8.07 4.21
N THR A 2 55.65 -7.64 5.40
CA THR A 2 54.42 -8.09 6.06
C THR A 2 53.28 -7.30 5.44
N ASN A 3 52.30 -7.99 4.86
CA ASN A 3 51.21 -7.37 4.13
C ASN A 3 50.29 -6.66 5.15
N PRO A 4 50.13 -5.32 5.13
CA PRO A 4 49.31 -4.60 6.11
C PRO A 4 47.79 -4.73 5.86
N LEU A 5 47.37 -5.68 5.02
CA LEU A 5 45.97 -5.97 4.69
C LEU A 5 45.44 -7.23 5.38
N GLU A 6 46.27 -7.95 6.15
CA GLU A 6 45.87 -9.17 6.88
C GLU A 6 45.19 -8.88 8.24
N GLY A 7 44.98 -7.61 8.58
CA GLY A 7 44.40 -7.18 9.87
C GLY A 7 42.93 -6.75 9.85
N LEU A 8 42.22 -6.94 8.74
CA LEU A 8 40.79 -6.57 8.62
C LEU A 8 39.83 -7.77 8.57
N GLY A 9 40.27 -8.95 9.01
CA GLY A 9 39.40 -10.09 9.28
C GLY A 9 38.78 -10.02 10.67
N GLY A 10 38.00 -8.96 10.94
CA GLY A 10 37.36 -8.72 12.23
C GLY A 10 36.37 -9.82 12.63
N GLU A 11 36.48 -10.26 13.88
CA GLU A 11 35.63 -11.19 14.64
C GLU A 11 34.13 -10.78 14.66
N GLY A 12 33.41 -11.00 13.55
CA GLY A 12 31.98 -10.70 13.51
C GLY A 12 31.30 -11.17 12.24
N GLY A 13 31.60 -12.39 11.79
CA GLY A 13 30.99 -13.00 10.61
C GLY A 13 29.48 -13.14 10.79
N PHE A 14 28.73 -12.11 10.44
CA PHE A 14 27.31 -12.21 10.15
C PHE A 14 27.13 -13.38 9.18
N ASP A 15 26.26 -14.31 9.56
CA ASP A 15 26.02 -15.54 8.81
C ASP A 15 25.37 -15.18 7.46
N LEU A 16 26.20 -14.94 6.44
CA LEU A 16 25.77 -14.45 5.13
C LEU A 16 24.72 -15.38 4.50
N ASN A 17 24.76 -16.67 4.82
CA ASN A 17 23.77 -17.65 4.37
C ASN A 17 22.40 -17.38 5.00
N ALA A 18 22.34 -17.14 6.31
CA ALA A 18 21.09 -16.81 7.00
C ALA A 18 20.51 -15.48 6.51
N ILE A 19 21.36 -14.48 6.25
CA ILE A 19 20.94 -13.19 5.68
C ILE A 19 20.32 -13.38 4.29
N MET A 20 20.96 -14.17 3.41
CA MET A 20 20.41 -14.45 2.08
C MET A 20 19.06 -15.16 2.14
N GLN A 21 18.89 -16.14 3.03
CA GLN A 21 17.62 -16.85 3.21
C GLN A 21 16.51 -15.92 3.72
N GLN A 22 16.83 -15.04 4.68
CA GLN A 22 15.89 -14.05 5.20
C GLN A 22 15.49 -13.03 4.13
N ALA A 23 16.44 -12.59 3.29
CA ALA A 23 16.17 -11.69 2.18
C ALA A 23 15.27 -12.33 1.11
N GLN A 24 15.49 -13.61 0.77
CA GLN A 24 14.64 -14.35 -0.15
C GLN A 24 13.21 -14.52 0.38
N ALA A 25 13.07 -14.88 1.67
CA ALA A 25 11.77 -15.00 2.31
C ALA A 25 11.01 -13.67 2.33
N LEU A 26 11.72 -12.57 2.60
CA LEU A 26 11.14 -11.22 2.55
C LEU A 26 10.69 -10.83 1.14
N GLN A 27 11.51 -11.13 0.12
CA GLN A 27 11.15 -10.86 -1.27
C GLN A 27 9.86 -11.59 -1.66
N SER A 28 9.71 -12.87 -1.28
CA SER A 28 8.47 -13.63 -1.50
C SER A 28 7.28 -12.97 -0.80
N GLN A 29 7.42 -12.60 0.48
CA GLN A 29 6.35 -11.98 1.24
C GLN A 29 5.90 -10.64 0.65
N ILE A 30 6.82 -9.85 0.08
CA ILE A 30 6.49 -8.60 -0.60
C ILE A 30 5.65 -8.86 -1.85
N VAL A 31 6.04 -9.85 -2.67
CA VAL A 31 5.27 -10.22 -3.87
C VAL A 31 3.88 -10.72 -3.49
N ASP A 32 3.81 -11.65 -2.53
CA ASP A 32 2.54 -12.22 -2.07
C ASP A 32 1.63 -11.12 -1.48
N ALA A 33 2.18 -10.17 -0.71
CA ALA A 33 1.42 -9.05 -0.17
C ALA A 33 0.89 -8.13 -1.29
N GLN A 34 1.68 -7.85 -2.31
CA GLN A 34 1.24 -7.03 -3.45
C GLN A 34 0.11 -7.71 -4.23
N GLU A 35 0.24 -9.01 -4.53
CA GLU A 35 -0.81 -9.77 -5.21
C GLU A 35 -2.11 -9.78 -4.38
N LYS A 36 -1.99 -10.03 -3.08
CA LYS A 36 -3.15 -10.06 -2.17
C LYS A 36 -3.83 -8.69 -2.07
N LEU A 37 -3.07 -7.59 -2.06
CA LEU A 37 -3.62 -6.24 -2.11
C LEU A 37 -4.35 -5.96 -3.42
N ALA A 38 -3.84 -6.46 -4.55
CA ALA A 38 -4.48 -6.30 -5.85
C ALA A 38 -5.83 -7.03 -5.93
N GLU A 39 -5.95 -8.21 -5.30
CA GLU A 39 -7.19 -9.00 -5.27
C GLU A 39 -8.19 -8.55 -4.20
N THR A 40 -7.72 -7.89 -3.13
CA THR A 40 -8.60 -7.46 -2.04
C THR A 40 -9.38 -6.22 -2.43
N ILE A 41 -10.72 -6.27 -2.31
CA ILE A 41 -11.60 -5.13 -2.56
C ILE A 41 -12.01 -4.47 -1.25
N VAL A 42 -11.92 -3.15 -1.21
CA VAL A 42 -12.42 -2.30 -0.14
C VAL A 42 -13.55 -1.40 -0.64
N ASP A 43 -14.55 -1.21 0.22
CA ASP A 43 -15.74 -0.43 -0.09
C ASP A 43 -15.75 0.88 0.70
N GLY A 44 -15.96 1.99 -0.01
CA GLY A 44 -16.28 3.30 0.55
C GLY A 44 -17.74 3.62 0.31
N THR A 45 -18.54 3.68 1.37
CA THR A 45 -19.98 3.91 1.30
C THR A 45 -20.32 5.19 2.05
N VAL A 46 -21.14 6.03 1.44
CA VAL A 46 -21.56 7.33 1.99
C VAL A 46 -23.06 7.56 1.76
N ALA A 47 -23.57 8.71 2.22
CA ALA A 47 -24.98 9.10 2.04
C ALA A 47 -25.96 7.98 2.46
N GLY A 48 -25.70 7.33 3.60
CA GLY A 48 -26.55 6.25 4.14
C GLY A 48 -26.61 4.98 3.28
N GLY A 49 -25.66 4.77 2.37
CA GLY A 49 -25.66 3.61 1.45
C GLY A 49 -26.14 3.95 0.04
N ALA A 50 -26.41 5.21 -0.27
CA ALA A 50 -26.84 5.64 -1.60
C ALA A 50 -25.74 5.46 -2.66
N VAL A 51 -24.46 5.64 -2.28
CA VAL A 51 -23.31 5.48 -3.17
C VAL A 51 -22.24 4.64 -2.50
N THR A 52 -21.75 3.64 -3.21
CA THR A 52 -20.60 2.80 -2.82
C THR A 52 -19.56 2.80 -3.93
N VAL A 53 -18.31 3.10 -3.58
CA VAL A 53 -17.14 3.01 -4.45
C VAL A 53 -16.28 1.84 -4.02
N LYS A 54 -15.85 1.02 -4.98
CA LYS A 54 -15.05 -0.17 -4.77
C LYS A 54 -13.64 0.06 -5.30
N LEU A 55 -12.65 -0.04 -4.43
CA LEU A 55 -11.23 0.01 -4.81
C LEU A 55 -10.55 -1.32 -4.49
N THR A 56 -9.49 -1.65 -5.23
CA THR A 56 -8.54 -2.66 -4.78
C THR A 56 -7.73 -2.13 -3.58
N GLY A 57 -7.06 -3.02 -2.85
CA GLY A 57 -6.07 -2.67 -1.83
C GLY A 57 -4.84 -1.94 -2.39
N THR A 58 -4.62 -1.97 -3.71
CA THR A 58 -3.63 -1.12 -4.41
C THR A 58 -4.18 0.26 -4.78
N GLY A 59 -5.47 0.51 -4.56
CA GLY A 59 -6.14 1.78 -4.84
C GLY A 59 -6.70 1.91 -6.26
N GLU A 60 -6.77 0.82 -7.03
CA GLU A 60 -7.40 0.82 -8.36
C GLU A 60 -8.92 0.85 -8.23
N LEU A 61 -9.58 1.71 -9.02
CA LEU A 61 -11.04 1.81 -9.04
C LEU A 61 -11.66 0.69 -9.89
N VAL A 62 -12.43 -0.18 -9.24
CA VAL A 62 -13.04 -1.34 -9.91
C VAL A 62 -14.56 -1.24 -10.03
N GLY A 63 -15.20 -0.34 -9.29
CA GLY A 63 -16.65 -0.19 -9.39
C GLY A 63 -17.22 1.02 -8.65
N VAL A 64 -18.37 1.47 -9.15
CA VAL A 64 -19.22 2.45 -8.48
C VAL A 64 -20.66 1.93 -8.54
N GLU A 65 -21.28 1.81 -7.38
CA GLU A 65 -22.68 1.41 -7.22
C GLU A 65 -23.49 2.58 -6.69
N ILE A 66 -24.60 2.87 -7.35
CA ILE A 66 -25.53 3.94 -6.98
C ILE A 66 -26.90 3.30 -6.81
N LYS A 67 -27.50 3.51 -5.64
CA LYS A 67 -28.81 2.96 -5.33
C LYS A 67 -29.91 3.74 -6.07
N GLN A 68 -30.80 3.01 -6.72
CA GLN A 68 -31.88 3.59 -7.51
C GLN A 68 -32.82 4.43 -6.63
N GLY A 69 -33.18 5.63 -7.11
CA GLY A 69 -34.15 6.51 -6.48
C GLY A 69 -33.58 7.46 -5.41
N GLU A 70 -32.29 7.36 -5.08
CA GLU A 70 -31.63 8.32 -4.18
C GLU A 70 -31.24 9.63 -4.91
N PHE A 71 -31.05 9.56 -6.24
CA PHE A 71 -30.77 10.71 -7.11
C PHE A 71 -31.69 10.65 -8.34
N ASP A 72 -32.32 11.77 -8.69
CA ASP A 72 -33.16 11.89 -9.89
C ASP A 72 -32.30 12.08 -11.16
N GLY A 73 -31.17 12.79 -11.02
CA GLY A 73 -30.21 12.99 -12.13
C GLY A 73 -30.83 13.70 -13.34
N SER A 74 -31.95 14.40 -13.13
CA SER A 74 -32.75 15.02 -14.17
C SER A 74 -32.37 16.48 -14.42
N ASN A 75 -31.62 17.08 -13.49
CA ASN A 75 -31.16 18.46 -13.55
C ASN A 75 -29.64 18.57 -13.23
N PRO A 76 -29.00 19.70 -13.57
CA PRO A 76 -27.57 19.91 -13.33
C PRO A 76 -27.15 19.86 -11.86
N ASP A 77 -27.98 20.40 -10.96
CA ASP A 77 -27.67 20.46 -9.52
C ASP A 77 -27.63 19.04 -8.92
N ASP A 78 -28.57 18.17 -9.29
CA ASP A 78 -28.58 16.76 -8.86
C ASP A 78 -27.34 15.98 -9.32
N LEU A 79 -26.87 16.28 -10.54
CA LEU A 79 -25.66 15.65 -11.10
C LEU A 79 -24.40 16.14 -10.37
N GLU A 80 -24.36 17.41 -9.97
CA GLU A 80 -23.27 17.97 -9.17
C GLU A 80 -23.23 17.32 -7.78
N ASP A 81 -24.37 17.20 -7.12
CA ASP A 81 -24.50 16.52 -5.83
C ASP A 81 -24.06 15.06 -5.91
N LEU A 82 -24.52 14.31 -6.93
CA LEU A 82 -24.09 12.93 -7.16
C LEU A 82 -22.57 12.84 -7.33
N GLY A 83 -21.99 13.75 -8.12
CA GLY A 83 -20.54 13.84 -8.31
C GLY A 83 -19.79 14.08 -7.00
N ALA A 84 -20.26 15.01 -6.17
CA ALA A 84 -19.67 15.30 -4.87
C ALA A 84 -19.71 14.08 -3.94
N VAL A 85 -20.83 13.35 -3.94
CA VAL A 85 -21.01 12.14 -3.12
C VAL A 85 -20.11 11.01 -3.61
N ILE A 86 -19.94 10.80 -4.93
CA ILE A 86 -19.00 9.81 -5.48
C ILE A 86 -17.56 10.13 -5.05
N VAL A 87 -17.15 11.41 -5.10
CA VAL A 87 -15.82 11.83 -4.65
C VAL A 87 -15.62 11.54 -3.16
N ALA A 88 -16.64 11.76 -2.33
CA ALA A 88 -16.60 11.42 -0.91
C ALA A 88 -16.46 9.91 -0.68
N ALA A 89 -17.25 9.10 -1.41
CA ALA A 89 -17.18 7.63 -1.36
C ALA A 89 -15.79 7.11 -1.78
N TYR A 90 -15.21 7.67 -2.84
CA TYR A 90 -13.87 7.33 -3.29
C TYR A 90 -12.81 7.65 -2.23
N ARG A 91 -12.88 8.82 -1.58
CA ARG A 91 -11.92 9.19 -0.52
C ARG A 91 -11.98 8.24 0.67
N GLU A 92 -13.19 7.85 1.07
CA GLU A 92 -13.41 6.84 2.10
C GLU A 92 -12.80 5.49 1.72
N ALA A 93 -13.08 5.01 0.49
CA ALA A 93 -12.51 3.75 -0.01
C ALA A 93 -10.98 3.82 -0.09
N LYS A 94 -10.43 4.96 -0.53
CA LYS A 94 -9.00 5.17 -0.68
C LYS A 94 -8.29 5.15 0.67
N GLY A 95 -8.87 5.78 1.70
CA GLY A 95 -8.35 5.72 3.06
C GLY A 95 -8.24 4.28 3.56
N LYS A 96 -9.28 3.47 3.36
CA LYS A 96 -9.27 2.04 3.72
C LYS A 96 -8.25 1.23 2.92
N ALA A 97 -8.08 1.51 1.63
CA ALA A 97 -7.07 0.86 0.80
C ALA A 97 -5.65 1.20 1.30
N ASP A 98 -5.41 2.47 1.67
CA ASP A 98 -4.12 2.91 2.22
C ASP A 98 -3.81 2.27 3.58
N GLU A 99 -4.81 2.17 4.46
CA GLU A 99 -4.68 1.46 5.74
C GLU A 99 -4.36 -0.02 5.51
N LEU A 100 -5.10 -0.69 4.61
CA LEU A 100 -4.87 -2.09 4.27
C LEU A 100 -3.46 -2.32 3.69
N ALA A 101 -3.02 -1.44 2.79
CA ALA A 101 -1.68 -1.50 2.21
C ALA A 101 -0.59 -1.25 3.27
N GLY A 102 -0.83 -0.31 4.17
CA GLY A 102 0.04 -0.01 5.31
C GLY A 102 0.16 -1.20 6.27
N ASP A 103 -0.93 -1.89 6.56
CA ASP A 103 -0.94 -3.07 7.42
C ASP A 103 -0.25 -4.28 6.77
N ALA A 104 -0.44 -4.46 5.46
CA ALA A 104 0.18 -5.55 4.71
C ALA A 104 1.70 -5.35 4.54
N MET A 105 2.15 -4.12 4.29
CA MET A 105 3.56 -3.82 4.04
C MET A 105 4.33 -3.36 5.27
N GLY A 106 3.67 -2.83 6.31
CA GLY A 106 4.29 -2.27 7.51
C GLY A 106 5.22 -3.25 8.24
N PRO A 107 4.79 -4.49 8.52
CA PRO A 107 5.66 -5.52 9.11
C PRO A 107 6.86 -5.88 8.21
N LEU A 108 6.68 -5.85 6.88
CA LEU A 108 7.73 -6.15 5.90
C LEU A 108 8.77 -5.02 5.84
N ALA A 109 8.32 -3.77 5.89
CA ALA A 109 9.18 -2.58 5.95
C ALA A 109 9.94 -2.50 7.30
N GLY A 110 9.28 -2.86 8.40
CA GLY A 110 9.90 -2.94 9.74
C GLY A 110 10.99 -4.01 9.84
N GLY A 111 10.88 -5.10 9.07
CA GLY A 111 11.91 -6.13 8.96
C GLY A 111 13.12 -5.72 8.11
N LEU A 112 12.97 -4.74 7.22
CA LEU A 112 14.02 -4.24 6.31
C LEU A 112 14.76 -3.00 6.88
N GLY A 113 14.15 -2.31 7.86
CA GLY A 113 14.54 -0.96 8.28
C GLY A 113 14.76 -0.75 9.78
N GLY A 114 14.95 -1.80 10.58
CA GLY A 114 15.36 -1.69 11.99
C GLY A 114 16.80 -1.21 12.22
N ALA A 115 17.48 -0.63 11.22
CA ALA A 115 18.79 -0.03 11.37
C ALA A 115 18.63 1.43 11.88
N PRO A 116 19.23 1.81 13.03
CA PRO A 116 19.25 3.19 13.49
C PRO A 116 20.19 3.99 12.58
N GLY A 117 19.63 4.54 11.51
CA GLY A 117 20.35 5.34 10.53
C GLY A 117 19.44 5.62 9.35
N GLY A 118 18.81 6.79 9.36
CA GLY A 118 17.93 7.27 8.30
C GLY A 118 18.67 7.38 6.96
N GLY A 119 18.69 6.29 6.21
CA GLY A 119 19.01 6.29 4.79
C GLY A 119 17.75 6.60 4.02
N GLU A 120 17.72 7.78 3.41
CA GLU A 120 16.75 8.13 2.36
C GLU A 120 16.52 6.94 1.41
N PRO A 121 15.27 6.66 0.98
CA PRO A 121 15.04 5.68 -0.06
C PRO A 121 15.79 6.12 -1.33
N PRO A 122 16.54 5.24 -2.01
CA PRO A 122 17.24 5.59 -3.25
C PRO A 122 16.30 5.85 -4.43
N PHE A 123 14.99 5.85 -4.19
CA PHE A 123 13.97 6.25 -5.14
C PHE A 123 13.43 7.63 -4.76
N LYS A 124 14.08 8.67 -5.31
CA LYS A 124 13.41 9.96 -5.51
C LYS A 124 12.21 9.72 -6.42
N LEU A 125 11.02 9.60 -5.84
CA LEU A 125 9.78 9.78 -6.59
C LEU A 125 9.66 11.28 -6.87
N GLY A 126 10.20 11.69 -8.02
CA GLY A 126 9.91 12.99 -8.59
C GLY A 126 8.54 12.92 -9.24
N PHE A 127 7.49 13.11 -8.45
CA PHE A 127 6.17 13.56 -8.87
C PHE A 127 5.56 14.39 -7.73
#